data_AF-R2XWE6-F1
#
_entry.id   AF-R2XWE6-F1
#
_cell.length_a   1.000
_cell.length_b   1.000
_cell.length_c   1.000
_cell.angle_alpha   90.00
_cell.angle_beta   90.00
_cell.angle_gamma   90.00
#
_symmetry.space_group_name_H-M   'P 1'
#
loop_
_entity.id
_entity.type
_entity.pdbx_description
1 polymer ?
#
loop_
_entity_poly.entity_id
_entity_poly.type
_entity_poly.pdbx_seq_one_letter_code
_entity_poly.pdbx_strand_id
1 'polypeptide(L)' 'MGMNKLEEILNSPDKYNLPSETTDGLRSLLRAFDTNPFFPIDRYDYAEMHLSRMKRLGQIESDLMRSILNDF' A
#
# COMPACT_ATOMS: atom_id res chain seq x y z
N MET A 1 -6.89 12.35 13.56
CA MET A 1 -6.51 11.80 12.25
C MET A 1 -6.65 10.30 12.36
N GLY A 2 -7.58 9.71 11.62
CA GLY A 2 -7.75 8.25 11.61
C GLY A 2 -6.52 7.57 11.00
N MET A 3 -6.26 6.33 11.40
CA MET A 3 -5.27 5.49 10.72
C MET A 3 -5.68 5.31 9.26
N ASN A 4 -4.76 5.55 8.33
CA ASN A 4 -4.98 5.20 6.93
C ASN A 4 -5.03 3.65 6.80
N LYS A 5 -5.69 3.16 5.76
CA LYS A 5 -5.94 1.75 5.50
C LYS A 5 -4.64 0.99 5.35
N LEU A 6 -3.61 1.62 4.78
CA LEU A 6 -2.27 1.07 4.64
C LEU A 6 -1.66 0.74 6.02
N GLU A 7 -1.69 1.68 6.95
CA GLU A 7 -1.23 1.49 8.33
C GLU A 7 -2.09 0.46 9.08
N GLU A 8 -3.41 0.45 8.89
CA GLU A 8 -4.29 -0.54 9.50
C GLU A 8 -3.93 -1.97 9.07
N ILE A 9 -3.70 -2.16 7.77
CA ILE A 9 -3.29 -3.45 7.20
C ILE A 9 -1.93 -3.87 7.76
N LEU A 10 -0.96 -2.94 7.78
CA LEU A 10 0.40 -3.22 8.25
C LEU A 10 0.48 -3.49 9.75
N ASN A 11 -0.45 -2.95 10.55
CA ASN A 11 -0.57 -3.21 11.98
C ASN A 11 -1.31 -4.52 12.30
N SER A 12 -2.01 -5.12 11.34
CA SER A 12 -2.75 -6.37 11.55
C SER A 12 -2.78 -7.24 10.28
N PRO A 13 -1.62 -7.65 9.74
CA PRO A 13 -1.55 -8.39 8.48
C PRO A 13 -2.26 -9.76 8.56
N ASP A 14 -2.28 -10.39 9.73
CA ASP A 14 -2.99 -11.66 9.98
C ASP A 14 -4.50 -11.56 9.74
N LYS A 15 -5.12 -10.39 10.01
CA LYS A 15 -6.56 -10.18 9.75
C LYS A 15 -6.89 -10.20 8.27
N TYR A 16 -5.91 -9.91 7.43
CA TYR A 16 -6.05 -9.80 5.98
C TYR A 16 -5.52 -11.04 5.25
N ASN A 17 -4.98 -12.03 5.98
CA ASN A 17 -4.35 -13.24 5.43
C ASN A 17 -3.34 -12.91 4.30
N LEU A 18 -2.55 -11.84 4.49
CA LEU A 18 -1.64 -11.38 3.44
C LEU A 18 -0.36 -12.22 3.41
N PRO A 19 0.11 -12.60 2.22
CA PRO A 19 1.47 -13.10 2.06
C PRO A 19 2.50 -12.13 2.63
N SER A 20 3.63 -12.66 3.10
CA SER A 20 4.76 -11.84 3.57
C SER A 20 5.24 -10.88 2.49
N GLU A 21 5.31 -11.33 1.23
CA GLU A 21 5.71 -10.52 0.08
C GLU A 21 4.79 -9.30 -0.13
N THR A 22 3.48 -9.48 0.10
CA THR A 22 2.50 -8.39 0.02
C THR A 22 2.73 -7.38 1.14
N THR A 23 2.93 -7.88 2.36
CA THR A 23 3.19 -7.04 3.53
C THR A 23 4.48 -6.22 3.35
N ASP A 24 5.54 -6.83 2.82
CA ASP A 24 6.80 -6.15 2.51
C ASP A 24 6.63 -5.11 1.40
N GLY A 25 5.83 -5.40 0.37
CA GLY A 25 5.46 -4.45 -0.67
C GLY A 25 4.72 -3.23 -0.12
N LEU A 26 3.77 -3.43 0.79
CA LEU A 26 3.02 -2.36 1.46
C LEU A 26 3.90 -1.54 2.42
N ARG A 27 4.82 -2.18 3.16
CA ARG A 27 5.81 -1.48 3.98
C ARG A 27 6.74 -0.61 3.15
N SER A 28 7.15 -1.10 1.98
CA SER A 28 7.97 -0.34 1.04
C SER A 28 7.24 0.91 0.55
N LEU A 29 5.95 0.79 0.24
CA LEU A 29 5.09 1.92 -0.13
C LEU A 29 5.01 2.97 0.99
N LEU A 30 4.72 2.56 2.22
CA LEU A 30 4.64 3.46 3.38
C LEU A 30 5.99 4.18 3.60
N ARG A 31 7.09 3.42 3.58
CA ARG A 31 8.43 3.96 3.77
C ARG A 31 8.81 4.97 2.68
N ALA A 32 8.38 4.77 1.44
CA ALA A 32 8.62 5.72 0.37
C ALA A 32 8.05 7.09 0.75
N PHE A 33 6.79 7.14 1.20
CA PHE A 33 6.14 8.39 1.60
C PHE A 33 6.75 9.05 2.84
N ASP A 34 7.20 8.25 3.82
CA ASP A 34 7.83 8.79 5.04
C ASP A 34 9.23 9.36 4.79
N THR A 35 10.00 8.73 3.90
CA THR A 35 11.42 9.06 3.70
C THR A 35 11.66 10.19 2.71
N ASN A 36 10.67 10.58 1.90
CA ASN A 36 10.88 11.52 0.82
C ASN A 36 9.90 12.71 0.85
N PRO A 37 10.29 13.84 1.47
CA PRO A 37 9.47 15.06 1.50
C PRO A 37 9.33 15.74 0.13
N PHE A 38 10.14 15.37 -0.87
CA PHE A 38 10.09 15.88 -2.24
C PHE A 38 9.63 14.80 -3.21
N PHE A 39 8.53 14.13 -2.88
CA PHE A 39 7.96 13.11 -3.73
C PHE A 39 7.67 13.71 -5.13
N PRO A 40 8.30 13.21 -6.21
CA PRO A 40 8.30 13.89 -7.50
C PRO A 40 6.97 13.76 -8.26
N ILE A 41 6.03 12.98 -7.72
CA ILE A 41 4.69 12.74 -8.27
C ILE A 41 3.67 12.72 -7.13
N ASP A 42 2.39 12.79 -7.48
CA ASP A 42 1.30 12.68 -6.51
C ASP A 42 1.36 11.33 -5.76
N ARG A 43 0.97 11.35 -4.48
CA ARG A 43 0.97 10.14 -3.64
C ARG A 43 -0.01 9.10 -4.17
N TYR A 44 -1.17 9.53 -4.67
CA TYR A 44 -2.14 8.66 -5.32
C TYR A 44 -1.52 7.98 -6.54
N ASP A 45 -0.90 8.75 -7.44
CA ASP A 45 -0.28 8.21 -8.67
C ASP A 45 0.81 7.19 -8.36
N TYR A 46 1.65 7.48 -7.36
CA TYR A 46 2.69 6.54 -6.93
C TYR A 46 2.10 5.28 -6.31
N ALA A 47 1.12 5.42 -5.41
CA ALA A 47 0.45 4.29 -4.79
C ALA A 47 -0.26 3.42 -5.83
N GLU A 48 -0.95 4.03 -6.80
CA GLU A 48 -1.62 3.32 -7.89
C GLU A 48 -0.62 2.52 -8.72
N MET A 49 0.50 3.13 -9.11
CA MET A 49 1.56 2.45 -9.86
C MET A 49 2.15 1.27 -9.08
N HIS A 50 2.47 1.47 -7.80
CA HIS A 50 3.09 0.44 -6.95
C HIS A 50 2.13 -0.71 -6.68
N LEU A 51 0.89 -0.43 -6.29
CA LEU A 51 -0.14 -1.44 -6.03
C LEU A 51 -0.56 -2.17 -7.31
N SER A 52 -0.60 -1.48 -8.46
CA SER A 52 -0.84 -2.11 -9.77
C SER A 52 0.24 -3.13 -10.11
N ARG A 53 1.51 -2.84 -9.78
CA ARG A 53 2.61 -3.79 -9.94
C ARG A 53 2.43 -5.01 -9.05
N MET A 54 2.12 -4.79 -7.77
CA MET A 54 1.84 -5.89 -6.83
C MET A 54 0.67 -6.76 -7.30
N LYS A 55 -0.40 -6.13 -7.83
CA LYS A 55 -1.55 -6.85 -8.38
C LYS A 55 -1.16 -7.72 -9.57
N ARG A 56 -0.35 -7.20 -10.49
CA ARG A 56 0.14 -7.97 -11.66
C ARG A 56 0.99 -9.18 -11.24
N LEU A 57 1.66 -9.09 -10.10
CA LEU A 57 2.44 -10.19 -9.52
C LEU A 57 1.59 -11.17 -8.69
N GLY A 58 0.27 -10.95 -8.59
CA GLY A 58 -0.61 -11.78 -7.76
C GLY A 58 -0.42 -11.59 -6.26
N GLN A 59 0.26 -10.50 -5.84
CA GLN A 59 0.55 -10.24 -4.43
C GLN A 59 -0.63 -9.57 -3.73
N ILE A 60 -1.49 -8.84 -4.46
CA ILE A 60 -2.62 -8.14 -3.87
C ILE A 60 -3.86 -8.25 -4.76
N GLU A 61 -5.01 -8.46 -4.11
CA GLU A 61 -6.30 -8.49 -4.77
C GLU A 61 -6.77 -7.09 -5.16
N SER A 62 -7.62 -7.03 -6.19
CA SER A 62 -8.14 -5.76 -6.73
C SER A 62 -8.92 -4.97 -5.68
N ASP A 63 -9.68 -5.66 -4.82
CA ASP A 63 -10.50 -5.02 -3.79
C ASP A 63 -9.64 -4.39 -2.70
N LEU A 64 -8.57 -5.09 -2.28
CA LEU A 64 -7.64 -4.56 -1.29
C LEU A 64 -6.84 -3.38 -1.84
N MET A 65 -6.39 -3.47 -3.08
CA MET A 65 -5.75 -2.34 -3.78
C MET A 65 -6.67 -1.09 -3.79
N ARG A 66 -7.94 -1.25 -4.19
CA ARG A 66 -8.91 -0.14 -4.20
C ARG A 66 -9.14 0.43 -2.80
N SER A 67 -9.25 -0.44 -1.80
CA SER A 67 -9.42 -0.02 -0.41
C SER A 67 -8.24 0.81 0.10
N ILE A 68 -7.01 0.53 -0.34
CA ILE A 68 -5.83 1.32 0.01
C ILE A 68 -5.83 2.65 -0.73
N LEU A 69 -6.19 2.66 -2.03
CA LEU A 69 -6.17 3.88 -2.85
C LEU A 69 -7.23 4.91 -2.46
N ASN A 70 -8.36 4.49 -1.86
CA ASN A 70 -9.40 5.42 -1.40
C ASN A 70 -8.97 6.36 -0.27
N ASP A 71 -7.82 6.09 0.36
CA ASP A 71 -7.29 6.89 1.46
C ASP A 71 -6.27 7.96 1.02
N PHE A 72 -6.00 8.05 -0.29
CA PHE A 72 -5.16 9.07 -0.92
C PHE A 72 -6.02 10.11 -1.62
#